data_AF-A0A2N2ZBA5-F1
#
_entry.id   AF-A0A2N2ZBA5-F1
#
_cell.length_a   1.000
_cell.length_b   1.000
_cell.length_c   1.000
_cell.angle_alpha   90.00
_cell.angle_beta   90.00
_cell.angle_gamma   90.00
#
_symmetry.space_group_name_H-M   'P 1'
#
loop_
_entity.id
_entity.type
_entity.pdbx_description
1 polymer ?
#
loop_
_entity_poly.entity_id
_entity_poly.type
_entity_poly.pdbx_seq_one_letter_code
_entity_poly.pdbx_strand_id
1 'polypeptide(L)'
;MELVLLVIFYLFTPLIILHLCHRFPFVNKLGAVIIAYLVGLLVGNIGLLPSMGQFLNDFLLNNPKATGDDINLLLSNGLISESDVTAFSIYKLRDLLMSITILLAIPLMLFSANVKQWKNLAGKTLTSLVIGLFSVVLVVIIGFFIFNNQGMKDLWKISGLLIGVYTGGTPNLASLKMMLDVDANTYILTHTYDLVVGVVYLAFLMTIGQRFFHKFLPKFPVD
;
A
#
# COMPACT_ATOMS: atom_id res chain seq x y z
N MET A 1 -13.39 23.63 -5.25
CA MET A 1 -13.82 22.86 -6.44
C MET A 1 -13.06 21.54 -6.56
N GLU A 2 -11.73 21.56 -6.39
CA GLU A 2 -10.87 20.37 -6.51
C GLU A 2 -11.21 19.23 -5.53
N LEU A 3 -11.49 19.54 -4.26
CA LEU A 3 -11.88 18.51 -3.26
C LEU A 3 -13.18 17.77 -3.63
N VAL A 4 -14.18 18.49 -4.16
CA VAL A 4 -15.45 17.88 -4.57
C VAL A 4 -15.24 16.94 -5.75
N LEU A 5 -14.43 17.36 -6.73
CA LEU A 5 -14.05 16.51 -7.86
C LEU A 5 -13.29 15.26 -7.40
N LEU A 6 -12.40 15.39 -6.42
CA LEU A 6 -11.69 14.24 -5.83
C LEU A 6 -12.62 13.28 -5.10
N VAL A 7 -13.60 13.76 -4.34
CA VAL A 7 -14.60 12.91 -3.68
C VAL A 7 -15.41 12.13 -4.71
N ILE A 8 -15.88 12.81 -5.76
CA ILE A 8 -16.60 12.18 -6.87
C ILE A 8 -15.70 11.14 -7.53
N PHE A 9 -14.43 11.48 -7.81
CA PHE A 9 -13.46 10.56 -8.38
C PHE A 9 -13.29 9.31 -7.50
N TYR A 10 -13.06 9.43 -6.20
CA TYR A 10 -12.87 8.27 -5.31
C TYR A 10 -14.14 7.40 -5.19
N LEU A 11 -15.33 7.99 -5.28
CA LEU A 11 -16.60 7.25 -5.18
C LEU A 11 -16.95 6.52 -6.49
N PHE A 12 -16.75 7.16 -7.64
CA PHE A 12 -17.17 6.61 -8.93
C PHE A 12 -16.10 5.77 -9.63
N THR A 13 -14.81 6.02 -9.38
CA THR A 13 -13.72 5.26 -10.04
C THR A 13 -13.82 3.75 -9.80
N PRO A 14 -14.08 3.24 -8.57
CA PRO A 14 -14.27 1.80 -8.36
C PRO A 14 -15.42 1.23 -9.19
N LEU A 15 -16.54 1.96 -9.31
CA LEU A 15 -17.71 1.55 -10.08
C LEU A 15 -17.38 1.47 -11.58
N ILE A 16 -16.68 2.48 -12.11
CA ILE A 16 -16.23 2.50 -13.50
C ILE A 16 -15.26 1.34 -13.78
N ILE A 17 -14.30 1.09 -12.90
CA ILE A 17 -13.34 -0.02 -13.05
C ILE A 17 -14.07 -1.35 -13.09
N LEU A 18 -15.00 -1.60 -12.17
CA LEU A 18 -15.78 -2.84 -12.16
C LEU A 18 -16.64 -2.98 -13.42
N HIS A 19 -17.28 -1.90 -13.86
CA HIS A 19 -18.05 -1.90 -15.11
C HIS A 19 -17.16 -2.25 -16.31
N LEU A 20 -15.95 -1.69 -16.40
CA LEU A 20 -14.99 -2.00 -17.46
C LEU A 20 -14.50 -3.46 -17.40
N CYS A 21 -14.23 -3.99 -16.20
CA CYS A 21 -13.88 -5.39 -16.02
C CYS A 21 -14.99 -6.32 -16.52
N HIS A 22 -16.26 -6.04 -16.23
CA HIS A 22 -17.37 -6.87 -16.71
C HIS A 22 -17.59 -6.75 -18.21
N ARG A 23 -17.36 -5.56 -18.79
CA ARG A 23 -17.60 -5.31 -20.22
C ARG A 23 -16.50 -5.86 -21.12
N PHE A 24 -15.24 -5.82 -20.68
CA PHE A 24 -14.10 -6.17 -21.51
C PHE A 24 -13.30 -7.36 -20.94
N PRO A 25 -13.22 -8.50 -21.65
CA PRO A 25 -12.54 -9.70 -21.16
C PRO A 25 -11.03 -9.49 -20.94
N PHE A 26 -10.40 -8.59 -21.71
CA PHE A 26 -9.00 -8.21 -21.49
C PHE A 26 -8.80 -7.51 -20.14
N VAL A 27 -9.71 -6.59 -19.79
CA VAL A 27 -9.67 -5.81 -18.56
C VAL A 27 -9.96 -6.72 -17.35
N ASN A 28 -10.92 -7.64 -17.48
CA ASN A 28 -11.18 -8.66 -16.47
C ASN A 28 -9.94 -9.53 -16.16
N LYS A 29 -9.14 -9.84 -17.18
CA LYS A 29 -7.93 -10.66 -17.04
C LYS A 29 -6.81 -9.94 -16.26
N LEU A 30 -6.73 -8.61 -16.37
CA LEU A 30 -5.82 -7.80 -15.54
C LEU A 30 -6.30 -7.69 -14.09
N GLY A 31 -7.62 -7.71 -13.89
CA GLY A 31 -8.24 -7.58 -12.58
C GLY A 31 -8.39 -6.13 -12.14
N ALA A 32 -9.45 -5.87 -11.35
CA ALA A 32 -9.81 -4.53 -10.89
C ALA A 32 -8.69 -3.84 -10.09
N VAL A 33 -7.90 -4.62 -9.33
CA VAL A 33 -6.83 -4.11 -8.47
C VAL A 33 -5.71 -3.45 -9.29
N ILE A 34 -5.24 -4.09 -10.36
CA ILE A 34 -4.18 -3.55 -11.21
C ILE A 34 -4.64 -2.25 -11.87
N ILE A 35 -5.89 -2.23 -12.36
CA ILE A 35 -6.46 -1.05 -13.02
C ILE A 35 -6.60 0.11 -12.03
N ALA A 36 -7.07 -0.16 -10.81
CA ALA A 36 -7.15 0.86 -9.78
C ALA A 36 -5.78 1.46 -9.47
N TYR A 37 -4.74 0.63 -9.39
CA TYR A 37 -3.38 1.08 -9.18
C TYR A 37 -2.86 1.93 -10.34
N LEU A 38 -3.07 1.49 -11.60
CA LEU A 38 -2.66 2.23 -12.78
C LEU A 38 -3.37 3.59 -12.86
N VAL A 39 -4.67 3.63 -12.63
CA VAL A 39 -5.45 4.88 -12.61
C VAL A 39 -4.93 5.81 -11.51
N GLY A 40 -4.71 5.29 -10.30
CA GLY A 40 -4.16 6.07 -9.19
C GLY A 40 -2.77 6.62 -9.49
N LEU A 41 -1.88 5.81 -10.07
CA LEU A 41 -0.52 6.21 -10.43
C LEU A 41 -0.54 7.27 -11.54
N LEU A 42 -1.36 7.10 -12.58
CA LEU A 42 -1.50 8.10 -13.65
C LEU A 42 -2.00 9.43 -13.07
N VAL A 43 -3.10 9.41 -12.31
CA VAL A 43 -3.66 10.64 -11.71
C VAL A 43 -2.68 11.30 -10.74
N GLY A 44 -1.95 10.51 -9.94
CA GLY A 44 -0.94 11.01 -9.02
C GLY A 44 0.28 11.64 -9.68
N ASN A 45 0.61 11.27 -10.93
CA ASN A 45 1.78 11.76 -11.65
C ASN A 45 1.47 12.83 -12.71
N ILE A 46 0.20 13.10 -13.04
CA ILE A 46 -0.19 14.14 -14.02
C ILE A 46 0.08 15.57 -13.49
N GLY A 47 0.35 15.74 -12.19
CA GLY A 47 0.57 17.06 -11.58
C GLY A 47 -0.70 17.89 -11.38
N LEU A 48 -1.87 17.24 -11.49
CA LEU A 48 -3.18 17.84 -11.23
C LEU A 48 -3.42 18.14 -9.74
N LEU A 49 -2.74 17.42 -8.85
CA LEU A 49 -2.91 17.55 -7.40
C LEU A 49 -1.72 18.33 -6.81
N PRO A 50 -1.97 19.27 -5.88
CA PRO A 50 -0.90 20.01 -5.23
C PRO A 50 -0.01 19.05 -4.44
N SER A 51 1.30 19.15 -4.65
CA SER A 51 2.29 18.41 -3.87
C SER A 51 2.48 19.04 -2.51
N MET A 52 2.57 18.21 -1.47
CA MET A 52 2.89 18.66 -0.13
C MET A 52 4.36 19.12 -0.05
N GLY A 53 4.60 20.34 0.39
CA GLY A 53 5.95 20.87 0.63
C GLY A 53 6.71 20.07 1.69
N GLN A 54 8.05 20.11 1.61
CA GLN A 54 8.94 19.34 2.50
C GLN A 54 8.68 19.66 3.98
N PHE A 55 8.54 20.94 4.32
CA PHE A 55 8.27 21.38 5.69
C PHE A 55 6.94 20.82 6.23
N LEU A 56 5.87 20.89 5.44
CA LEU A 56 4.56 20.36 5.84
C LEU A 56 4.61 18.84 6.02
N ASN A 57 5.30 18.13 5.13
CA ASN A 57 5.48 16.68 5.24
C ASN A 57 6.20 16.28 6.53
N ASP A 58 7.34 16.94 6.82
CA ASP A 58 8.11 16.69 8.04
C ASP A 58 7.32 17.04 9.31
N PHE A 59 6.54 18.13 9.27
CA PHE A 59 5.66 18.51 10.37
C PHE A 59 4.60 17.45 10.66
N LEU A 60 3.92 16.91 9.64
CA LEU A 60 2.88 15.91 9.80
C LEU A 60 3.40 14.54 10.24
N LEU A 61 4.63 14.20 9.86
CA LEU A 61 5.30 12.98 10.33
C LEU A 61 5.54 13.02 11.85
N ASN A 62 5.91 14.20 12.37
CA ASN A 62 6.16 14.40 13.80
C ASN A 62 4.87 14.71 14.58
N ASN A 63 3.85 15.26 13.90
CA ASN A 63 2.58 15.66 14.48
C ASN A 63 1.40 15.03 13.72
N PRO A 64 1.20 13.70 13.82
CA PRO A 64 0.18 12.99 13.04
C PRO A 64 -1.26 13.42 13.36
N LYS A 65 -1.48 14.13 14.48
CA LYS A 65 -2.79 14.65 14.91
C LYS A 65 -3.02 16.12 14.55
N ALA A 66 -2.20 16.71 13.68
CA ALA A 66 -2.33 18.11 13.30
C ALA A 66 -3.76 18.47 12.83
N THR A 67 -4.28 19.57 13.36
CA THR A 67 -5.61 20.11 13.07
C THR A 67 -5.58 21.14 11.94
N GLY A 68 -6.75 21.59 11.47
CA GLY A 68 -6.80 22.68 10.50
C GLY A 68 -6.22 23.98 11.05
N ASP A 69 -6.38 24.21 12.35
CA ASP A 69 -5.90 25.41 13.02
C ASP A 69 -4.37 25.46 13.08
N ASP A 70 -3.72 24.31 13.33
CA ASP A 70 -2.25 24.20 13.28
C ASP A 70 -1.70 24.59 11.90
N ILE A 71 -2.36 24.15 10.83
CA ILE A 71 -1.96 24.48 9.45
C ILE A 71 -2.22 25.95 9.12
N ASN A 72 -3.33 26.51 9.59
CA ASN A 72 -3.61 27.94 9.43
C ASN A 72 -2.59 28.81 10.19
N LEU A 73 -2.13 28.37 11.36
CA LEU A 73 -1.05 29.04 12.09
C LEU A 73 0.27 28.99 11.30
N LEU A 74 0.63 27.84 10.73
CA LEU A 74 1.81 27.72 9.86
C LEU A 74 1.72 28.64 8.63
N LEU A 75 0.54 28.77 8.02
CA LEU A 75 0.29 29.70 6.92
C LEU A 75 0.46 31.15 7.38
N SER A 76 -0.12 31.52 8.53
CA SER A 76 -0.01 32.89 9.07
C SER A 76 1.43 33.29 9.43
N ASN A 77 2.27 32.31 9.78
CA ASN A 77 3.68 32.51 10.07
C ASN A 77 4.55 32.50 8.79
N GLY A 78 3.96 32.34 7.61
CA GLY A 78 4.67 32.31 6.33
C GLY A 78 5.55 31.06 6.12
N LEU A 79 5.33 30.01 6.90
CA LEU A 79 6.12 28.76 6.84
C LEU A 79 5.65 27.81 5.74
N ILE A 80 4.39 27.94 5.30
CA ILE A 80 3.78 27.13 4.24
C ILE A 80 2.99 28.01 3.27
N SER A 81 2.69 27.48 2.09
CA SER A 81 1.93 28.15 1.03
C SER A 81 0.44 27.81 1.06
N GLU A 82 -0.40 28.57 0.35
CA GLU A 82 -1.83 28.22 0.17
C GLU A 82 -2.02 26.85 -0.53
N SER A 83 -1.10 26.48 -1.42
CA SER A 83 -1.08 25.14 -2.03
C SER A 83 -0.87 24.02 -1.01
N ASP A 84 -0.06 24.27 0.03
CA ASP A 84 0.18 23.30 1.11
C ASP A 84 -1.08 23.07 1.96
N VAL A 85 -1.89 24.11 2.18
CA VAL A 85 -3.18 23.98 2.89
C VAL A 85 -4.16 23.10 2.10
N THR A 86 -4.18 23.26 0.77
CA THR A 86 -4.98 22.40 -0.11
C THR A 86 -4.46 20.96 -0.11
N ALA A 87 -3.14 20.77 -0.19
CA ALA A 87 -2.50 19.46 -0.11
C ALA A 87 -2.79 18.75 1.23
N PHE A 88 -2.79 19.48 2.35
CA PHE A 88 -3.19 18.96 3.66
C PHE A 88 -4.66 18.52 3.70
N SER A 89 -5.55 19.31 3.11
CA SER A 89 -6.98 18.96 3.05
C SER A 89 -7.21 17.67 2.25
N ILE A 90 -6.49 17.50 1.13
CA ILE A 90 -6.50 16.27 0.34
C ILE A 90 -5.92 15.11 1.14
N TYR A 91 -4.80 15.31 1.85
CA TYR A 91 -4.20 14.30 2.73
C TYR A 91 -5.20 13.80 3.78
N LYS A 92 -5.88 14.72 4.48
CA LYS A 92 -6.91 14.38 5.48
C LYS A 92 -8.09 13.63 4.89
N LEU A 93 -8.57 14.07 3.72
CA LEU A 93 -9.66 13.38 3.03
C LEU A 93 -9.26 11.93 2.68
N ARG A 94 -8.07 11.74 2.10
CA ARG A 94 -7.53 10.41 1.77
C ARG A 94 -7.40 9.54 3.01
N ASP A 95 -6.85 10.07 4.09
CA ASP A 95 -6.65 9.35 5.35
C ASP A 95 -7.98 8.90 5.98
N LEU A 96 -8.97 9.79 6.00
CA LEU A 96 -10.33 9.48 6.45
C LEU A 96 -10.96 8.38 5.59
N LEU A 97 -10.89 8.50 4.26
CA LEU A 97 -11.42 7.51 3.34
C LEU A 97 -10.75 6.14 3.53
N MET A 98 -9.43 6.09 3.67
CA MET A 98 -8.71 4.85 3.95
C MET A 98 -9.13 4.25 5.29
N SER A 99 -9.21 5.08 6.34
CA SER A 99 -9.59 4.63 7.68
C SER A 99 -10.98 3.99 7.71
N ILE A 100 -11.98 4.65 7.10
CA ILE A 100 -13.34 4.11 6.97
C ILE A 100 -13.32 2.83 6.13
N THR A 101 -12.64 2.83 4.99
CA THR A 101 -12.61 1.68 4.07
C THR A 101 -11.98 0.46 4.73
N ILE A 102 -10.85 0.62 5.43
CA ILE A 102 -10.17 -0.47 6.14
C ILE A 102 -11.06 -1.00 7.26
N LEU A 103 -11.69 -0.12 8.04
CA LEU A 103 -12.56 -0.51 9.14
C LEU A 103 -13.79 -1.29 8.64
N LEU A 104 -14.32 -0.97 7.46
CA LEU A 104 -15.42 -1.71 6.83
C LEU A 104 -14.97 -2.98 6.12
N ALA A 105 -13.78 -2.99 5.53
CA ALA A 105 -13.25 -4.13 4.78
C ALA A 105 -13.04 -5.36 5.68
N ILE A 106 -12.54 -5.18 6.91
CA ILE A 106 -12.29 -6.28 7.83
C ILE A 106 -13.59 -7.05 8.17
N PRO A 107 -14.68 -6.42 8.65
CA PRO A 107 -15.95 -7.09 8.86
C PRO A 107 -16.53 -7.72 7.59
N LEU A 108 -16.47 -7.03 6.44
CA LEU A 108 -17.02 -7.54 5.18
C LEU A 108 -16.28 -8.81 4.73
N MET A 109 -14.95 -8.84 4.83
CA MET A 109 -14.16 -10.04 4.55
C MET A 109 -14.47 -11.16 5.55
N LEU A 110 -14.62 -10.83 6.84
CA LEU A 110 -14.97 -11.81 7.87
C LEU A 110 -16.39 -12.38 7.71
N PHE A 111 -17.37 -11.58 7.26
CA PHE A 111 -18.72 -12.05 6.96
C PHE A 111 -18.75 -13.04 5.79
N SER A 112 -17.82 -12.91 4.85
CA SER A 112 -17.65 -13.91 3.78
C SER A 112 -17.02 -15.21 4.27
N ALA A 113 -16.43 -15.23 5.47
CA ALA A 113 -15.70 -16.38 5.98
C ALA A 113 -16.64 -17.44 6.54
N ASN A 114 -16.47 -18.69 6.08
CA ASN A 114 -17.26 -19.82 6.56
C ASN A 114 -16.67 -20.39 7.87
N VAL A 115 -17.16 -19.90 9.01
CA VAL A 115 -16.69 -20.30 10.37
C VAL A 115 -16.77 -21.81 10.60
N LYS A 116 -17.72 -22.52 9.97
CA LYS A 116 -17.86 -23.98 10.10
C LYS A 116 -16.66 -24.74 9.53
N GLN A 117 -16.02 -24.20 8.48
CA GLN A 117 -14.86 -24.80 7.85
C GLN A 117 -13.54 -24.47 8.55
N TRP A 118 -13.53 -23.49 9.47
CA TRP A 118 -12.31 -23.06 10.17
C TRP A 118 -11.63 -24.21 10.92
N LYS A 119 -12.39 -25.08 11.60
CA LYS A 119 -11.78 -26.19 12.34
C LYS A 119 -10.98 -27.16 11.44
N ASN A 120 -11.41 -27.33 10.19
CA ASN A 120 -10.77 -28.24 9.25
C ASN A 120 -9.60 -27.58 8.49
N LEU A 121 -9.67 -26.26 8.25
CA LEU A 121 -8.69 -25.51 7.47
C LEU A 121 -7.63 -24.81 8.32
N ALA A 122 -7.96 -24.38 9.55
CA ALA A 122 -7.12 -23.50 10.36
C ALA A 122 -5.72 -24.06 10.60
N GLY A 123 -5.57 -25.36 10.83
CA GLY A 123 -4.25 -25.98 11.01
C GLY A 123 -3.36 -25.82 9.77
N LYS A 124 -3.87 -26.18 8.59
CA LYS A 124 -3.12 -26.06 7.32
C LYS A 124 -2.89 -24.60 6.91
N THR A 125 -3.86 -23.73 7.17
CA THR A 125 -3.74 -22.29 6.89
C THR A 125 -2.68 -21.64 7.79
N LEU A 126 -2.66 -21.98 9.09
CA LEU A 126 -1.69 -21.43 10.04
C LEU A 126 -0.27 -21.93 9.73
N THR A 127 -0.09 -23.21 9.40
CA THR A 127 1.23 -23.71 8.99
C THR A 127 1.71 -23.04 7.70
N SER A 128 0.82 -22.84 6.72
CA SER A 128 1.14 -22.08 5.51
C SER A 128 1.54 -20.64 5.82
N LEU A 129 0.87 -19.98 6.77
CA LEU A 129 1.21 -18.63 7.21
C LEU A 129 2.61 -18.58 7.83
N VAL A 130 2.92 -19.49 8.76
CA VAL A 130 4.22 -19.54 9.43
C VAL A 130 5.36 -19.83 8.43
N ILE A 131 5.14 -20.76 7.50
CA ILE A 131 6.12 -21.05 6.42
C ILE A 131 6.31 -19.80 5.54
N GLY A 132 5.22 -19.09 5.21
CA GLY A 132 5.28 -17.85 4.44
C GLY A 132 6.08 -16.75 5.16
N LEU A 133 5.80 -16.52 6.45
CA LEU A 133 6.54 -15.56 7.27
C LEU A 133 8.03 -15.90 7.34
N PHE A 134 8.34 -17.18 7.57
CA PHE A 134 9.73 -17.66 7.60
C PHE A 134 10.43 -17.46 6.24
N SER A 135 9.72 -17.75 5.14
CA SER A 135 10.23 -17.54 3.78
C SER A 135 10.58 -16.07 3.53
N VAL A 136 9.73 -15.13 3.95
CA VAL A 136 9.98 -13.69 3.82
C VAL A 136 11.24 -13.30 4.58
N VAL A 137 11.33 -13.68 5.87
CA VAL A 137 12.49 -13.37 6.71
C VAL A 137 13.77 -13.94 6.12
N LEU A 138 13.74 -15.19 5.67
CA LEU A 138 14.89 -15.87 5.07
C LEU A 138 15.35 -15.16 3.79
N VAL A 139 14.44 -14.82 2.88
CA VAL A 139 14.78 -14.11 1.64
C VAL A 139 15.37 -12.73 1.92
N VAL A 140 14.82 -12.00 2.90
CA VAL A 140 15.37 -10.69 3.31
C VAL A 140 16.76 -10.83 3.93
N ILE A 141 17.01 -11.87 4.76
CA ILE A 141 18.35 -12.14 5.30
C ILE A 141 19.35 -12.46 4.18
N ILE A 142 18.97 -13.28 3.20
CA ILE A 142 19.81 -13.56 2.04
C ILE A 142 20.11 -12.26 1.27
N GLY A 143 19.09 -11.45 1.00
CA GLY A 143 19.26 -10.14 0.37
C GLY A 143 20.21 -9.24 1.14
N PHE A 144 20.06 -9.17 2.46
CA PHE A 144 20.96 -8.41 3.33
C PHE A 144 22.41 -8.82 3.11
N PHE A 145 22.76 -10.11 3.15
CA PHE A 145 24.13 -10.55 2.94
C PHE A 145 24.66 -10.30 1.52
N ILE A 146 23.82 -10.38 0.49
CA ILE A 146 24.21 -10.08 -0.90
C ILE A 146 24.56 -8.60 -1.08
N PHE A 147 23.80 -7.70 -0.42
CA PHE A 147 23.90 -6.26 -0.63
C PHE A 147 24.70 -5.51 0.46
N ASN A 148 25.01 -6.14 1.60
CA ASN A 148 25.70 -5.50 2.73
C ASN A 148 27.05 -4.87 2.37
N ASN A 149 27.75 -5.41 1.37
CA ASN A 149 29.06 -4.92 0.94
C ASN A 149 28.99 -3.90 -0.21
N GLN A 150 27.80 -3.46 -0.63
CA GLN A 150 27.61 -2.56 -1.79
C GLN A 150 27.51 -1.07 -1.40
N GLY A 151 27.89 -0.70 -0.18
CA GLY A 151 28.00 0.70 0.25
C GLY A 151 26.68 1.36 0.67
N MET A 152 25.58 0.62 0.80
CA MET A 152 24.33 1.13 1.35
C MET A 152 24.43 1.27 2.87
N LYS A 153 24.34 2.52 3.36
CA LYS A 153 24.22 2.79 4.80
C LYS A 153 22.87 2.29 5.31
N ASP A 154 22.84 1.78 6.54
CA ASP A 154 21.62 1.33 7.23
C ASP A 154 20.77 0.27 6.51
N LEU A 155 21.40 -0.62 5.73
CA LEU A 155 20.71 -1.71 5.03
C LEU A 155 19.86 -2.58 5.98
N TRP A 156 20.30 -2.75 7.23
CA TRP A 156 19.54 -3.50 8.25
C TRP A 156 18.20 -2.83 8.59
N LYS A 157 18.11 -1.49 8.53
CA LYS A 157 16.85 -0.75 8.71
C LYS A 157 15.91 -1.02 7.54
N ILE A 158 16.43 -1.02 6.31
CA ILE A 158 15.66 -1.37 5.09
C ILE A 158 15.14 -2.80 5.18
N SER A 159 15.99 -3.76 5.58
CA SER A 159 15.58 -5.15 5.82
C SER A 159 14.47 -5.25 6.88
N GLY A 160 14.57 -4.49 7.97
CA GLY A 160 13.52 -4.38 8.98
C GLY A 160 12.20 -3.87 8.39
N LEU A 161 12.25 -2.77 7.62
CA LEU A 161 11.08 -2.21 6.94
C LEU A 161 10.40 -3.23 6.01
N LEU A 162 11.18 -3.94 5.18
CA LEU A 162 10.66 -4.95 4.25
C LEU A 162 9.97 -6.11 4.99
N ILE A 163 10.62 -6.66 6.02
CA ILE A 163 9.98 -7.69 6.87
C ILE A 163 8.69 -7.13 7.49
N GLY A 164 8.69 -5.88 7.93
CA GLY A 164 7.51 -5.19 8.45
C GLY A 164 6.34 -5.18 7.47
N VAL A 165 6.55 -4.75 6.23
CA VAL A 165 5.50 -4.71 5.20
C VAL A 165 4.87 -6.08 4.98
N TYR A 166 5.68 -7.10 4.82
CA TYR A 166 5.18 -8.41 4.40
C TYR A 166 4.59 -9.23 5.55
N THR A 167 4.81 -8.82 6.80
CA THR A 167 4.20 -9.44 7.97
C THR A 167 2.96 -8.70 8.47
N GLY A 168 2.86 -7.38 8.28
CA GLY A 168 1.80 -6.55 8.85
C GLY A 168 1.34 -5.36 7.99
N GLY A 169 1.76 -5.29 6.73
CA GLY A 169 1.36 -4.26 5.76
C GLY A 169 2.06 -2.91 5.96
N THR A 170 1.58 -1.91 5.23
CA THR A 170 2.08 -0.52 5.30
C THR A 170 1.97 0.12 6.69
N PRO A 171 0.96 -0.21 7.56
CA PRO A 171 0.96 0.29 8.94
C PRO A 171 2.13 -0.24 9.78
N ASN A 172 2.57 -1.49 9.53
CA ASN A 172 3.71 -2.08 10.24
C ASN A 172 5.03 -1.48 9.76
N LEU A 173 5.19 -1.23 8.44
CA LEU A 173 6.33 -0.49 7.90
C LEU A 173 6.40 0.92 8.53
N ALA A 174 5.29 1.65 8.61
CA ALA A 174 5.25 2.98 9.22
C ALA A 174 5.65 2.97 10.70
N SER A 175 5.22 1.96 11.45
CA SER A 175 5.61 1.76 12.85
C SER A 175 7.12 1.49 12.98
N LEU A 176 7.68 0.65 12.11
CA LEU A 176 9.12 0.35 12.12
C LEU A 176 9.97 1.54 11.68
N LYS A 177 9.50 2.38 10.76
CA LYS A 177 10.17 3.64 10.41
C LYS A 177 10.43 4.49 11.66
N MET A 178 9.40 4.64 12.49
CA MET A 178 9.47 5.42 13.73
C MET A 178 10.36 4.74 14.78
N MET A 179 10.25 3.42 14.93
CA MET A 179 11.05 2.66 15.90
C MET A 179 12.54 2.61 15.56
N LEU A 180 12.88 2.46 14.27
CA LEU A 180 14.25 2.32 13.78
C LEU A 180 14.91 3.65 13.42
N ASP A 181 14.18 4.76 13.60
CA ASP A 181 14.59 6.11 13.19
C ASP A 181 15.12 6.12 11.74
N VAL A 182 14.25 5.71 10.83
CA VAL A 182 14.54 5.72 9.38
C VAL A 182 14.16 7.08 8.82
N ASP A 183 15.11 7.71 8.13
CA ASP A 183 14.87 8.98 7.47
C ASP A 183 13.77 8.88 6.39
N ALA A 184 13.08 9.99 6.16
CA ALA A 184 11.94 10.02 5.24
C ALA A 184 12.32 9.65 3.81
N ASN A 185 13.54 9.97 3.35
CA ASN A 185 13.98 9.67 1.99
C ASN A 185 14.18 8.16 1.81
N THR A 186 14.88 7.51 2.73
CA THR A 186 15.05 6.04 2.71
C THR A 186 13.72 5.32 2.80
N TYR A 187 12.79 5.80 3.64
CA TYR A 187 11.44 5.27 3.73
C TYR A 187 10.68 5.36 2.40
N ILE A 188 10.63 6.56 1.81
CA ILE A 188 9.90 6.81 0.55
C ILE A 188 10.50 5.98 -0.58
N LEU A 189 11.83 5.96 -0.71
CA LEU A 189 12.52 5.17 -1.73
C LEU A 189 12.23 3.69 -1.58
N THR A 190 12.43 3.13 -0.38
CA THR A 190 12.19 1.70 -0.11
C THR A 190 10.76 1.31 -0.45
N HIS A 191 9.77 2.05 0.04
CA HIS A 191 8.37 1.77 -0.20
C HIS A 191 7.97 1.93 -1.68
N THR A 192 8.54 2.93 -2.37
CA THR A 192 8.27 3.14 -3.80
C THR A 192 8.81 1.98 -4.64
N TYR A 193 10.06 1.55 -4.40
CA TYR A 193 10.65 0.43 -5.13
C TYR A 193 9.91 -0.88 -4.85
N ASP A 194 9.55 -1.13 -3.59
CA ASP A 194 8.75 -2.30 -3.19
C ASP A 194 7.42 -2.36 -3.96
N LEU A 195 6.69 -1.25 -4.01
CA LEU A 195 5.43 -1.15 -4.73
C LEU A 195 5.59 -1.36 -6.24
N VAL A 196 6.60 -0.75 -6.86
CA VAL A 196 6.84 -0.89 -8.31
C VAL A 196 7.12 -2.35 -8.66
N VAL A 197 7.99 -3.02 -7.90
CA VAL A 197 8.29 -4.45 -8.09
C VAL A 197 7.06 -5.30 -7.81
N GLY A 198 6.30 -4.97 -6.76
CA GLY A 198 5.06 -5.64 -6.39
C GLY A 198 4.01 -5.60 -7.50
N VAL A 199 3.85 -4.47 -8.19
CA VAL A 199 2.93 -4.33 -9.34
C VAL A 199 3.35 -5.25 -10.48
N VAL A 200 4.64 -5.28 -10.82
CA VAL A 200 5.16 -6.17 -11.86
C VAL A 200 4.95 -7.64 -11.48
N TYR A 201 5.20 -7.99 -10.22
CA TYR A 201 5.00 -9.34 -9.69
C TYR A 201 3.52 -9.76 -9.71
N LEU A 202 2.60 -8.89 -9.28
CA LEU A 202 1.17 -9.14 -9.32
C LEU A 202 0.66 -9.28 -10.77
N ALA A 203 1.11 -8.42 -11.67
CA ALA A 203 0.79 -8.53 -13.09
C ALA A 203 1.28 -9.86 -13.68
N PHE A 204 2.49 -10.30 -13.32
CA PHE A 204 3.00 -11.61 -13.69
C PHE A 204 2.09 -12.73 -13.16
N LEU A 205 1.77 -12.74 -11.86
CA LEU A 205 0.95 -13.78 -11.24
C LEU A 205 -0.42 -13.94 -11.90
N MET A 206 -1.13 -12.82 -12.14
CA MET A 206 -2.49 -12.83 -12.69
C MET A 206 -2.53 -13.18 -14.19
N THR A 207 -1.44 -12.98 -14.93
CA THR A 207 -1.43 -13.20 -16.38
C THR A 207 -0.80 -14.53 -16.78
N ILE A 208 0.42 -14.79 -16.33
CA ILE A 208 1.27 -15.91 -16.76
C ILE A 208 1.56 -16.84 -15.59
N GLY A 209 1.70 -16.31 -14.39
CA GLY A 209 2.12 -17.04 -13.20
C GLY A 209 1.23 -18.25 -12.91
N GLN A 210 -0.10 -18.11 -12.98
CA GLN A 210 -1.00 -19.25 -12.80
C GLN A 210 -0.68 -20.42 -13.76
N ARG A 211 -0.40 -20.13 -15.05
CA ARG A 211 -0.04 -21.16 -16.05
C ARG A 211 1.34 -21.74 -15.79
N PHE A 212 2.28 -20.91 -15.38
CA PHE A 212 3.65 -21.32 -15.06
C PHE A 212 3.67 -22.25 -13.83
N PHE A 213 3.01 -21.87 -12.74
CA PHE A 213 3.00 -22.65 -11.51
C PHE A 213 2.22 -23.96 -11.65
N HIS A 214 1.14 -24.01 -12.43
CA HIS A 214 0.45 -25.27 -12.73
C HIS A 214 1.30 -26.30 -13.49
N LYS A 215 2.48 -25.93 -14.01
CA LYS A 215 3.42 -26.90 -14.60
C LYS A 215 4.08 -27.79 -13.54
N PHE A 216 4.21 -27.30 -12.30
CA PHE A 216 4.95 -27.98 -11.22
C PHE A 216 4.12 -28.17 -9.94
N LEU A 217 3.11 -27.33 -9.71
CA LEU A 217 2.23 -27.40 -8.55
C LEU A 217 0.87 -28.02 -8.92
N PRO A 218 0.30 -28.87 -8.04
CA PRO A 218 -1.01 -29.46 -8.25
C PRO A 218 -2.10 -28.39 -8.22
N LYS A 219 -3.22 -28.65 -8.92
CA LYS A 219 -4.40 -27.78 -8.88
C LYS A 219 -5.03 -27.82 -7.49
N PHE A 220 -5.63 -26.71 -7.07
CA PHE A 220 -6.38 -26.65 -5.82
C PHE A 220 -7.55 -27.66 -5.88
N PRO A 221 -7.72 -28.52 -4.86
CA PRO A 221 -8.83 -29.47 -4.82
C PRO A 221 -10.15 -28.69 -4.69
N VAL A 222 -11.04 -28.88 -5.67
CA VAL A 222 -12.40 -28.35 -5.64
C VAL A 222 -13.26 -29.47 -5.07
N ASP A 223 -13.43 -29.49 -3.75
CA ASP A 223 -14.46 -30.31 -3.10
C ASP A 223 -15.82 -29.62 -3.21
#